data_AF-A0A892ZLC0-F1
#
_entry.id   AF-A0A892ZLC0-F1
#
_cell.length_a   1.000
_cell.length_b   1.000
_cell.length_c   1.000
_cell.angle_alpha   90.00
_cell.angle_beta   90.00
_cell.angle_gamma   90.00
#
_symmetry.space_group_name_H-M   'P 1'
#
loop_
_entity.id
_entity.type
_entity.pdbx_description
1 polymer ?
#
loop_
_entity_poly.entity_id
_entity_poly.type
_entity_poly.pdbx_seq_one_letter_code
_entity_poly.pdbx_strand_id
1 'polypeptide(L)'
;MNSNVNHDDFYDVFSEAITATLVQEGISPKAAARATINARHSVYRTFRGQNIYIKKQNDEELLERNLQLFEDHSNGCSVPELARKYELSVQRVYGIIRCASQGDKPC
;
A
#
# COMPACT_ATOMS: atom_id res chain seq x y z
N MET A 1 -17.52 -10.68 31.78
CA MET A 1 -16.04 -10.73 31.82
C MET A 1 -15.59 -11.75 30.79
N ASN A 2 -15.14 -11.32 29.62
CA ASN A 2 -14.46 -12.16 28.63
C ASN A 2 -13.32 -11.33 28.03
N SER A 3 -12.19 -11.38 28.71
CA SER A 3 -10.91 -10.89 28.21
C SER A 3 -10.21 -12.06 27.53
N ASN A 4 -10.32 -12.13 26.19
CA ASN A 4 -9.29 -12.74 25.35
C ASN A 4 -9.48 -12.38 23.87
N VAL A 5 -9.08 -11.17 23.50
CA VAL A 5 -8.70 -10.88 22.11
C VAL A 5 -7.24 -10.48 22.16
N ASN A 6 -6.36 -11.48 22.14
CA ASN A 6 -4.95 -11.31 21.86
C ASN A 6 -4.79 -11.22 20.33
N HIS A 7 -5.34 -10.15 19.78
CA HIS A 7 -5.04 -9.71 18.42
C HIS A 7 -4.06 -8.57 18.64
N ASP A 8 -2.83 -8.68 18.13
CA ASP A 8 -1.82 -7.63 18.29
C ASP A 8 -2.47 -6.27 18.08
N ASP A 9 -2.53 -5.47 19.15
CA ASP A 9 -3.14 -4.14 19.10
C ASP A 9 -2.45 -3.40 17.95
N PHE A 10 -3.22 -2.76 17.06
CA PHE A 10 -2.67 -1.98 15.95
C PHE A 10 -1.53 -1.07 16.44
N TYR A 11 -1.66 -0.53 17.65
CA TYR A 11 -0.65 0.32 18.24
C TYR A 11 0.65 -0.39 18.61
N ASP A 12 0.61 -1.67 18.95
CA ASP A 12 1.81 -2.44 19.29
C ASP A 12 2.57 -2.78 18.01
N VAL A 13 1.88 -3.24 16.97
CA VAL A 13 2.46 -3.43 15.62
C VAL A 13 3.03 -2.12 15.08
N PHE A 14 2.29 -1.03 15.19
CA PHE A 14 2.72 0.29 14.73
C PHE A 14 3.92 0.81 15.51
N SER A 15 3.96 0.60 16.83
CA SER A 15 5.07 1.02 17.68
C SER A 15 6.33 0.21 17.39
N GLU A 16 6.19 -1.10 17.16
CA GLU A 16 7.30 -1.98 16.78
C GLU A 16 7.88 -1.56 15.43
N ALA A 17 7.02 -1.38 14.41
CA ALA A 17 7.44 -0.97 13.07
C ALA A 17 8.24 0.34 13.09
N ILE A 18 7.74 1.39 13.76
CA ILE A 18 8.45 2.67 13.87
C ILE A 18 9.78 2.50 14.59
N THR A 19 9.80 1.76 15.70
CA THR A 19 11.02 1.57 16.50
C THR A 19 12.08 0.83 15.69
N ALA A 20 11.69 -0.22 14.96
CA ALA A 20 12.57 -0.99 14.09
C ALA A 20 13.17 -0.10 12.98
N THR A 21 12.36 0.69 12.28
CA THR A 21 12.83 1.61 11.23
C THR A 21 13.82 2.63 11.78
N LEU A 22 13.53 3.26 12.93
CA LEU A 22 14.44 4.25 13.51
C LEU A 22 15.79 3.63 13.93
N VAL A 23 15.77 2.39 14.44
CA VAL A 23 17.00 1.67 14.78
C VAL A 23 17.80 1.29 13.54
N GLN A 24 17.13 0.88 12.45
CA GLN A 24 17.78 0.61 11.16
C GLN A 24 18.47 1.85 10.59
N GLU A 25 17.89 3.03 10.78
CA GLU A 25 18.48 4.33 10.42
C GLU A 25 19.60 4.79 11.40
N GLY A 26 20.02 3.94 12.34
CA GLY A 26 21.13 4.18 13.25
C GLY A 26 20.77 4.97 14.50
N ILE A 27 19.49 5.20 14.78
CA ILE A 27 19.06 5.85 16.02
C ILE A 27 19.18 4.85 17.17
N SER A 28 19.77 5.28 18.28
CA SER A 28 19.91 4.40 19.46
C SER A 28 18.54 3.85 19.91
N PRO A 29 18.45 2.57 20.33
CA PRO A 29 17.17 1.94 20.70
C PRO A 29 16.38 2.72 21.76
N LYS A 30 17.08 3.33 22.72
CA LYS A 30 16.46 4.17 23.76
C LYS A 30 15.86 5.45 23.20
N ALA A 31 16.54 6.10 22.27
CA ALA A 31 16.02 7.31 21.62
C ALA A 31 14.87 6.98 20.66
N ALA A 32 14.95 5.86 19.94
CA ALA A 32 13.90 5.36 19.07
C ALA A 32 12.62 5.06 19.87
N ALA A 33 12.71 4.30 20.97
CA ALA A 33 11.55 4.01 21.82
C ALA A 33 10.87 5.28 22.35
N ARG A 34 11.64 6.29 22.76
CA ARG A 34 11.09 7.59 23.19
C ARG A 34 10.38 8.31 22.04
N ALA A 35 10.97 8.33 20.84
CA ALA A 35 10.35 8.94 19.67
C ALA A 35 9.05 8.23 19.27
N THR A 36 9.04 6.89 19.31
CA THR A 36 7.86 6.05 19.06
C THR A 36 6.72 6.38 20.02
N ILE A 37 6.99 6.51 21.32
CA ILE A 37 5.96 6.87 22.32
C ILE A 37 5.31 8.23 21.97
N ASN A 38 6.13 9.21 21.61
CA ASN A 38 5.63 10.54 21.21
C ASN A 38 4.80 10.49 19.91
N ALA A 39 5.24 9.70 18.93
CA ALA A 39 4.52 9.49 17.68
C ALA A 39 3.16 8.80 17.94
N ARG A 40 3.14 7.72 18.74
CA ARG A 40 1.92 7.02 19.18
C ARG A 40 0.94 7.98 19.85
N HIS A 41 1.42 8.80 20.79
CA HIS A 41 0.57 9.80 21.45
C HIS A 41 -0.02 10.83 20.48
N SER A 42 0.75 11.24 19.47
CA SER A 42 0.29 12.21 18.46
C SER A 42 -0.78 11.60 17.57
N VAL A 43 -0.56 10.38 17.06
CA VAL A 43 -1.55 9.63 16.27
C VAL A 43 -2.83 9.42 17.08
N TYR A 44 -2.72 8.96 18.33
CA TYR A 44 -3.87 8.77 19.21
C TYR A 44 -4.65 10.08 19.42
N ARG A 45 -3.98 11.19 19.74
CA ARG A 45 -4.67 12.47 19.98
C ARG A 45 -5.41 12.97 18.73
N THR A 46 -4.85 12.77 17.55
CA THR A 46 -5.43 13.25 16.30
C THR A 46 -6.60 12.40 15.83
N PHE A 47 -6.48 11.08 15.91
CA PHE A 47 -7.45 10.16 15.28
C PHE A 47 -8.35 9.41 16.25
N ARG A 48 -8.23 9.60 17.57
CA ARG A 48 -9.13 8.96 18.55
C ARG A 48 -10.60 9.22 18.20
N GLY A 49 -11.41 8.17 18.31
CA GLY A 49 -12.85 8.22 18.03
C GLY A 49 -13.21 8.26 16.54
N GLN A 50 -12.23 8.18 15.64
CA GLN A 50 -12.44 8.09 14.20
C GLN A 50 -12.12 6.68 13.69
N ASN A 51 -12.86 6.23 12.67
CA ASN A 51 -12.53 5.02 11.94
C ASN A 51 -11.55 5.39 10.81
N ILE A 52 -10.32 4.89 10.88
CA ILE A 52 -9.32 5.07 9.82
C ILE A 52 -9.37 3.87 8.90
N TYR A 53 -9.58 4.11 7.60
CA TYR A 53 -9.43 3.10 6.56
C TYR A 53 -8.05 3.22 5.93
N ILE A 54 -7.19 2.22 6.14
CA ILE A 54 -5.94 2.08 5.40
C ILE A 54 -6.27 1.31 4.12
N LYS A 55 -6.26 2.01 2.98
CA LYS A 55 -6.46 1.36 1.68
C LYS A 55 -5.38 0.32 1.49
N LYS A 56 -5.76 -0.89 1.06
CA LYS A 56 -4.81 -1.94 0.71
C LYS A 56 -3.87 -1.40 -0.38
N GLN A 57 -2.59 -1.27 -0.07
CA GLN A 57 -1.57 -0.89 -1.04
C GLN A 57 -1.35 -2.06 -2.00
N ASN A 58 -2.04 -2.00 -3.13
CA ASN A 58 -1.56 -2.58 -4.37
C ASN A 58 -1.45 -1.48 -5.45
N ASP A 59 -1.67 -0.20 -5.13
CA ASP A 59 -1.71 0.86 -6.14
C ASP A 59 -0.37 1.03 -6.88
N GLU A 60 0.77 0.71 -6.25
CA GLU A 60 2.10 0.79 -6.88
C GLU A 60 2.39 -0.44 -7.75
N GLU A 61 2.23 -1.65 -7.22
CA GLU A 61 2.34 -2.90 -8.02
C GLU A 61 1.33 -2.94 -9.18
N LEU A 62 0.09 -2.49 -8.96
CA LEU A 62 -0.92 -2.40 -10.00
C LEU A 62 -0.56 -1.33 -11.01
N LEU A 63 -0.02 -0.18 -10.58
CA LEU A 63 0.46 0.85 -11.47
C LEU A 63 1.61 0.33 -12.33
N GLU A 64 2.62 -0.29 -11.74
CA GLU A 64 3.77 -0.86 -12.44
C GLU A 64 3.30 -1.91 -13.46
N ARG A 65 2.44 -2.85 -13.03
CA ARG A 65 1.84 -3.83 -13.93
C ARG A 65 1.10 -3.16 -15.08
N ASN A 66 0.30 -2.13 -14.80
CA ASN A 66 -0.51 -1.45 -15.81
C ASN A 66 0.34 -0.63 -16.79
N LEU A 67 1.43 0.00 -16.31
CA LEU A 67 2.40 0.69 -17.15
C LEU A 67 3.07 -0.32 -18.09
N GLN A 68 3.53 -1.46 -17.58
CA GLN A 68 4.12 -2.51 -18.40
C GLN A 68 3.13 -3.07 -19.42
N LEU A 69 1.87 -3.25 -19.03
CA LEU A 69 0.81 -3.70 -19.93
C LEU A 69 0.60 -2.71 -21.10
N PHE A 70 0.62 -1.41 -20.82
CA PHE A 70 0.45 -0.38 -21.84
C PHE A 70 1.66 -0.29 -22.78
N GLU A 71 2.87 -0.48 -22.25
CA GLU A 71 4.09 -0.58 -23.05
C GLU A 71 4.02 -1.79 -24.00
N ASP A 72 3.66 -2.96 -23.50
CA ASP A 72 3.50 -4.17 -24.32
C ASP A 72 2.44 -3.98 -25.42
N HIS A 73 1.32 -3.32 -25.10
CA HIS A 73 0.32 -2.95 -26.09
C HIS A 73 0.89 -2.03 -27.17
N SER A 74 1.69 -1.02 -26.75
CA SER A 74 2.36 -0.08 -27.66
C SER A 74 3.40 -0.78 -28.55
N ASN A 75 3.99 -1.87 -28.06
CA ASN A 75 4.90 -2.75 -28.79
C ASN A 75 4.19 -3.77 -29.70
N GLY A 76 2.85 -3.73 -29.78
CA GLY A 76 2.05 -4.51 -30.72
C GLY A 76 1.41 -5.77 -30.16
N CYS A 77 1.49 -6.02 -28.84
CA CYS A 77 0.74 -7.13 -28.23
C CYS A 77 -0.77 -6.89 -28.32
N SER A 78 -1.51 -7.92 -28.73
CA SER A 78 -2.97 -7.84 -28.82
C SER A 78 -3.63 -7.90 -27.44
N VAL A 79 -4.81 -7.30 -27.30
CA VAL A 79 -5.58 -7.31 -26.04
C VAL A 79 -5.82 -8.72 -25.48
N PRO A 80 -6.16 -9.75 -26.28
CA PRO A 80 -6.27 -11.12 -25.76
C PRO A 80 -4.96 -11.71 -25.22
N GLU A 81 -3.82 -11.38 -25.84
CA GLU A 81 -2.50 -11.83 -25.37
C GLU A 81 -2.14 -11.18 -24.03
N LEU A 82 -2.42 -9.87 -23.90
CA LEU A 82 -2.21 -9.12 -22.66
C LEU A 82 -3.12 -9.64 -21.54
N ALA A 83 -4.39 -9.90 -21.83
CA ALA A 83 -5.33 -10.47 -20.85
C ALA A 83 -4.81 -11.80 -20.29
N ARG A 84 -4.24 -12.66 -21.14
CA ARG A 84 -3.63 -13.92 -20.71
C ARG A 84 -2.30 -13.71 -19.97
N LYS A 85 -1.43 -12.83 -20.45
CA LYS A 85 -0.10 -12.57 -19.87
C LYS A 85 -0.19 -12.00 -18.45
N TYR A 86 -1.18 -11.15 -18.20
CA TYR A 86 -1.36 -10.44 -16.94
C TYR A 86 -2.48 -11.02 -16.06
N GLU A 87 -3.10 -12.13 -16.49
CA GLU A 87 -4.23 -12.77 -15.80
C GLU A 87 -5.39 -11.80 -15.51
N LEU A 88 -5.72 -10.98 -16.50
CA LEU A 88 -6.79 -9.98 -16.42
C LEU A 88 -7.94 -10.32 -17.35
N SER A 89 -9.13 -9.82 -17.02
CA SER A 89 -10.23 -9.83 -17.97
C SER A 89 -9.91 -8.90 -19.15
N VAL A 90 -10.34 -9.27 -20.35
CA VAL A 90 -10.22 -8.44 -21.57
C VAL A 90 -10.79 -7.02 -21.35
N GLN A 91 -11.91 -6.92 -20.64
CA GLN A 91 -12.52 -5.65 -20.28
C GLN A 91 -11.60 -4.79 -19.41
N ARG A 92 -10.89 -5.40 -18.44
CA ARG A 92 -9.96 -4.68 -17.59
C ARG A 92 -8.76 -4.17 -18.38
N VAL A 93 -8.25 -4.96 -19.32
CA VAL A 93 -7.16 -4.56 -20.24
C VAL A 93 -7.56 -3.35 -21.08
N TYR A 94 -8.75 -3.35 -21.68
CA TYR A 94 -9.28 -2.18 -22.39
C TYR A 94 -9.41 -0.94 -21.49
N GLY A 95 -9.84 -1.13 -20.24
CA GLY A 95 -9.92 -0.06 -19.24
C GLY A 95 -8.55 0.58 -18.95
N ILE A 96 -7.53 -0.25 -18.73
CA ILE A 96 -6.14 0.18 -18.49
C ILE A 96 -5.61 0.97 -19.68
N ILE A 97 -5.75 0.43 -20.89
CA ILE A 97 -5.29 1.09 -22.13
C ILE A 97 -5.98 2.43 -22.34
N ARG A 98 -7.29 2.51 -22.05
CA ARG A 98 -8.05 3.77 -22.16
C ARG A 98 -7.63 4.80 -21.12
N CYS A 99 -7.40 4.40 -19.87
CA CYS A 99 -6.88 5.29 -18.83
C CYS A 99 -5.51 5.86 -19.27
N ALA A 100 -4.60 5.00 -19.73
CA ALA A 100 -3.26 5.41 -20.16
C ALA A 100 -3.26 6.35 -21.38
N SER A 101 -4.13 6.10 -22.38
CA SER A 101 -4.17 6.91 -23.61
C SER A 101 -4.74 8.32 -23.41
N GLN A 102 -5.45 8.55 -22.32
CA GLN A 102 -6.01 9.85 -21.95
C GLN A 102 -5.02 10.72 -21.16
N GLY A 103 -3.80 10.24 -20.91
CA GLY A 103 -2.80 10.92 -20.08
C GLY A 103 -3.07 10.79 -18.58
N ASP A 104 -4.08 10.00 -18.21
CA ASP A 104 -4.38 9.67 -16.82
C ASP A 104 -3.45 8.56 -16.34
N LYS A 105 -3.19 8.53 -15.03
CA LYS A 105 -2.48 7.43 -14.39
C LYS A 105 -3.24 6.13 -14.66
N PRO A 106 -2.62 5.08 -15.23
CA PRO A 106 -3.35 3.90 -15.63
C PRO A 106 -3.95 3.18 -14.41
N CYS A 107 -5.27 3.20 -14.39
CA CYS A 107 -6.14 2.49 -13.47
C CYS A 107 -6.05 0.97 -13.72
#